data_AF-A0A849FFL9-F1
#
_entry.id   AF-A0A849FFL9-F1
#
_cell.length_a   1.000
_cell.length_b   1.000
_cell.length_c   1.000
_cell.angle_alpha   90.00
_cell.angle_beta   90.00
_cell.angle_gamma   90.00
#
_symmetry.space_group_name_H-M   'P 1'
#
loop_
_entity.id
_entity.type
_entity.pdbx_description
1 polymer ?
#
loop_
_entity_poly.entity_id
_entity_poly.type
_entity_poly.pdbx_seq_one_letter_code
_entity_poly.pdbx_strand_id
1 'polypeptide(L)'
;YLMARVIKSMGIKMVLSGEGADELFGGYLYFHKAPNPKEFHEETVRKLSKLHMYDCLRANKSLASWGIEGRVPFLDKEFIDVAMRINPKDKMINGERMEKWVVRKAFEDMLPESVAWRQKEQFSDGVGYSWIDTLKEVVDKEVSDEQLTNAKFRFPIQTPTTKEEFYYRSIFEAHFPSDAAAMSVPQEASVACSTKIALEWDEAFKNMNDPSGRAVAKVHEDAYVK
;
A
#
# COMPACT_ATOMS: atom_id res chain seq x y z
N TYR A 1 9.88 -10.32 -0.90
CA TYR A 1 10.83 -11.23 -1.59
C TYR A 1 11.80 -11.92 -0.62
N LEU A 2 12.69 -11.20 0.09
CA LEU A 2 13.73 -11.82 0.93
C LEU A 2 13.17 -12.73 2.04
N MET A 3 12.08 -12.33 2.69
CA MET A 3 11.37 -13.17 3.66
C MET A 3 10.92 -14.52 3.07
N ALA A 4 10.45 -14.53 1.82
CA ALA A 4 10.02 -15.74 1.14
C ALA A 4 11.19 -16.72 0.92
N ARG A 5 12.39 -16.20 0.62
CA ARG A 5 13.62 -17.01 0.53
C ARG A 5 13.88 -17.79 1.82
N VAL A 6 13.76 -17.12 2.96
CA VAL A 6 14.00 -17.72 4.29
C VAL A 6 12.91 -18.76 4.63
N ILE A 7 11.65 -18.43 4.38
CA ILE A 7 10.53 -19.38 4.59
C ILE A 7 10.75 -20.66 3.77
N LYS A 8 11.20 -20.50 2.51
CA LYS A 8 11.47 -21.64 1.63
C LYS A 8 12.59 -22.52 2.16
N SER A 9 13.67 -21.93 2.70
CA SER A 9 14.77 -22.69 3.26
C SER A 9 14.38 -23.48 4.52
N MET A 10 13.28 -23.12 5.17
CA MET A 10 12.70 -23.87 6.28
C MET A 10 11.78 -25.02 5.82
N GLY A 11 11.62 -25.24 4.51
CA GLY A 11 10.78 -26.29 3.95
C GLY A 11 9.29 -25.95 3.89
N ILE A 12 8.89 -24.74 4.29
CA ILE A 12 7.50 -24.27 4.24
C ILE A 12 7.12 -23.96 2.79
N LYS A 13 5.91 -24.37 2.40
CA LYS A 13 5.39 -24.22 1.03
C LYS A 13 4.19 -23.28 0.91
N MET A 14 3.54 -22.97 2.03
CA MET A 14 2.35 -22.12 2.06
C MET A 14 2.36 -21.25 3.31
N VAL A 15 1.94 -19.99 3.17
CA VAL A 15 1.74 -19.05 4.28
C VAL A 15 0.43 -18.30 4.13
N LEU A 16 -0.14 -17.88 5.26
CA LEU A 16 -1.28 -16.97 5.30
C LEU A 16 -0.77 -15.53 5.40
N SER A 17 -1.43 -14.60 4.71
CA SER A 17 -1.15 -13.16 4.77
C SER A 17 -2.42 -12.36 5.06
N GLY A 18 -2.24 -11.18 5.67
CA GLY A 18 -3.31 -10.25 6.03
C GLY A 18 -3.67 -9.24 4.94
N GLU A 19 -3.18 -9.40 3.70
CA GLU A 19 -3.52 -8.52 2.57
C GLU A 19 -5.05 -8.49 2.36
N GLY A 20 -5.58 -7.31 2.01
CA GLY A 20 -7.03 -7.09 1.82
C GLY A 20 -7.74 -6.52 3.05
N ALA A 21 -7.16 -6.62 4.25
CA ALA A 21 -7.80 -6.11 5.46
C ALA A 21 -7.95 -4.58 5.45
N ASP A 22 -6.93 -3.85 5.00
CA ASP A 22 -6.98 -2.38 4.97
C ASP A 22 -7.97 -1.89 3.89
N GLU A 23 -8.09 -2.59 2.77
CA GLU A 23 -9.02 -2.27 1.69
C GLU A 23 -10.47 -2.56 2.05
N LEU A 24 -10.75 -3.62 2.80
CA LEU A 24 -12.12 -3.98 3.22
C LEU A 24 -12.66 -3.10 4.35
N PHE A 25 -11.78 -2.63 5.22
CA PHE A 25 -12.16 -2.00 6.49
C PHE A 25 -11.62 -0.58 6.67
N GLY A 26 -11.05 0.02 5.61
CA GLY A 26 -10.51 1.38 5.63
C GLY A 26 -9.35 1.54 6.62
N GLY A 27 -8.34 0.68 6.48
CA GLY A 27 -7.21 0.61 7.39
C GLY A 27 -6.05 1.58 7.11
N TYR A 28 -6.09 2.28 5.98
CA TYR A 28 -5.10 3.31 5.67
C TYR A 28 -5.43 4.63 6.36
N LEU A 29 -4.40 5.35 6.80
CA LEU A 29 -4.57 6.58 7.58
C LEU A 29 -5.36 7.67 6.85
N TYR A 30 -5.37 7.69 5.51
CA TYR A 30 -6.16 8.67 4.75
C TYR A 30 -7.67 8.46 4.90
N PHE A 31 -8.14 7.28 5.32
CA PHE A 31 -9.56 7.04 5.61
C PHE A 31 -10.08 7.83 6.81
N HIS A 32 -9.20 8.37 7.68
CA HIS A 32 -9.59 9.36 8.70
C HIS A 32 -10.20 10.63 8.09
N LYS A 33 -9.94 10.89 6.81
CA LYS A 33 -10.44 12.05 6.07
C LYS A 33 -11.65 11.73 5.19
N ALA A 34 -12.16 10.50 5.22
CA ALA A 34 -13.35 10.15 4.46
C ALA A 34 -14.52 11.05 4.89
N PRO A 35 -15.14 11.80 3.97
CA PRO A 35 -16.09 12.85 4.34
C PRO A 35 -17.43 12.31 4.83
N ASN A 36 -17.83 11.10 4.40
CA ASN A 36 -19.08 10.47 4.78
C ASN A 36 -19.03 8.94 4.51
N PRO A 37 -20.01 8.15 5.01
CA PRO A 37 -20.02 6.69 4.84
C PRO A 37 -20.07 6.22 3.38
N LYS A 38 -20.69 6.99 2.49
CA LYS A 38 -20.78 6.65 1.06
C LYS A 38 -19.40 6.72 0.42
N GLU A 39 -18.69 7.84 0.60
CA GLU A 39 -17.33 8.01 0.07
C GLU A 39 -16.34 6.98 0.65
N PHE A 40 -16.46 6.67 1.95
CA PHE A 40 -15.70 5.59 2.58
C PHE A 40 -15.94 4.25 1.86
N HIS A 41 -17.21 3.87 1.67
CA HIS A 41 -17.57 2.61 1.02
C HIS A 41 -17.10 2.55 -0.43
N GLU A 42 -17.39 3.58 -1.21
CA GLU A 42 -16.99 3.62 -2.61
C GLU A 42 -15.46 3.55 -2.77
N GLU A 43 -14.71 4.13 -1.84
CA GLU A 43 -13.26 3.99 -1.82
C GLU A 43 -12.81 2.56 -1.52
N THR A 44 -13.41 1.88 -0.54
CA THR A 44 -13.12 0.45 -0.30
C THR A 44 -13.40 -0.40 -1.54
N VAL A 45 -14.50 -0.15 -2.26
CA VAL A 45 -14.84 -0.82 -3.52
C VAL A 45 -13.79 -0.54 -4.60
N ARG A 46 -13.38 0.72 -4.77
CA ARG A 46 -12.32 1.12 -5.73
C ARG A 46 -10.98 0.47 -5.43
N LYS A 47 -10.60 0.40 -4.15
CA LYS A 47 -9.36 -0.24 -3.72
C LYS A 47 -9.39 -1.74 -4.00
N LEU A 48 -10.49 -2.43 -3.69
CA LEU A 48 -10.68 -3.84 -4.00
C LEU A 48 -10.63 -4.13 -5.50
N SER A 49 -11.27 -3.30 -6.34
CA SER A 49 -11.30 -3.53 -7.79
C SER A 49 -9.92 -3.40 -8.45
N LYS A 50 -9.00 -2.64 -7.85
CA LYS A 50 -7.63 -2.45 -8.34
C LYS A 50 -6.58 -3.32 -7.64
N LEU A 51 -6.95 -4.07 -6.61
CA LEU A 51 -6.01 -4.79 -5.75
C LEU A 51 -5.11 -5.77 -6.51
N HIS A 52 -5.62 -6.33 -7.61
CA HIS A 52 -4.89 -7.23 -8.51
C HIS A 52 -3.65 -6.59 -9.18
N MET A 53 -3.59 -5.26 -9.27
CA MET A 53 -2.45 -4.52 -9.83
C MET A 53 -1.43 -4.10 -8.76
N TYR A 54 -1.79 -4.17 -7.47
CA TYR A 54 -1.00 -3.65 -6.36
C TYR A 54 -0.64 -4.76 -5.36
N ASP A 55 -1.33 -4.83 -4.22
CA ASP A 55 -0.98 -5.67 -3.08
C ASP A 55 -1.05 -7.17 -3.42
N CYS A 56 -2.06 -7.61 -4.18
CA CYS A 56 -2.12 -9.00 -4.65
C CYS A 56 -0.96 -9.33 -5.58
N LEU A 57 -0.57 -8.40 -6.46
CA LEU A 57 0.57 -8.57 -7.37
C LEU A 57 1.86 -8.75 -6.58
N ARG A 58 2.11 -7.85 -5.62
CA ARG A 58 3.29 -7.86 -4.75
C ARG A 58 3.34 -9.15 -3.92
N ALA A 59 2.26 -9.48 -3.21
CA ALA A 59 2.20 -10.63 -2.33
C ALA A 59 2.40 -11.94 -3.11
N ASN A 60 1.66 -12.12 -4.22
CA ASN A 60 1.74 -13.34 -5.02
C ASN A 60 3.12 -13.49 -5.68
N LYS A 61 3.59 -12.51 -6.47
CA LYS A 61 4.87 -12.64 -7.21
C LYS A 61 6.08 -12.72 -6.28
N SER A 62 6.06 -11.98 -5.15
CA SER A 62 7.15 -12.05 -4.16
C SER A 62 7.27 -13.42 -3.50
N LEU A 63 6.16 -14.09 -3.19
CA LEU A 63 6.17 -15.43 -2.59
C LEU A 63 6.45 -16.51 -3.64
N ALA A 64 5.80 -16.42 -4.80
CA ALA A 64 5.94 -17.38 -5.90
C ALA A 64 7.37 -17.43 -6.44
N SER A 65 8.13 -16.34 -6.38
CA SER A 65 9.56 -16.31 -6.75
C SER A 65 10.44 -17.30 -5.99
N TRP A 66 9.98 -17.79 -4.83
CA TRP A 66 10.64 -18.82 -4.03
C TRP A 66 9.80 -20.10 -3.90
N GLY A 67 8.77 -20.26 -4.74
CA GLY A 67 7.89 -21.43 -4.73
C GLY A 67 7.08 -21.56 -3.45
N ILE A 68 6.60 -20.42 -2.92
CA ILE A 68 5.68 -20.36 -1.77
C ILE A 68 4.31 -19.88 -2.25
N GLU A 69 3.27 -20.59 -1.82
CA GLU A 69 1.88 -20.17 -1.99
C GLU A 69 1.48 -19.20 -0.87
N GLY A 70 1.03 -18.00 -1.24
CA GLY A 70 0.39 -17.06 -0.31
C GLY A 70 -1.12 -17.18 -0.39
N ARG A 71 -1.79 -17.40 0.76
CA ARG A 71 -3.25 -17.32 0.87
C ARG A 71 -3.65 -16.08 1.66
N VAL A 72 -4.77 -15.47 1.27
CA VAL A 72 -5.22 -14.17 1.77
C VAL A 72 -6.66 -14.29 2.28
N PRO A 73 -6.88 -14.78 3.51
CA PRO A 73 -8.23 -15.09 4.01
C PRO A 73 -9.19 -13.90 4.02
N PHE A 74 -8.68 -12.68 4.18
CA PHE A 74 -9.50 -11.46 4.07
C PHE A 74 -10.12 -11.30 2.68
N LEU A 75 -9.50 -11.84 1.64
CA LEU A 75 -10.01 -11.77 0.26
C LEU A 75 -10.79 -13.02 -0.15
N ASP A 76 -11.16 -13.87 0.81
CA ASP A 76 -12.12 -14.94 0.56
C ASP A 76 -13.46 -14.35 0.09
N LYS A 77 -14.09 -15.00 -0.89
CA LYS A 77 -15.32 -14.48 -1.52
C LYS A 77 -16.47 -14.35 -0.53
N GLU A 78 -16.67 -15.36 0.33
CA GLU A 78 -17.75 -15.35 1.31
C GLU A 78 -17.48 -14.31 2.41
N PHE A 79 -16.21 -14.18 2.81
CA PHE A 79 -15.81 -13.14 3.75
C PHE A 79 -15.99 -11.73 3.19
N ILE A 80 -15.62 -11.48 1.93
CA ILE A 80 -15.85 -10.20 1.24
C ILE A 80 -17.36 -9.87 1.22
N ASP A 81 -18.21 -10.85 0.89
CA ASP A 81 -19.67 -10.64 0.85
C ASP A 81 -20.23 -10.17 2.20
N VAL A 82 -19.72 -10.73 3.32
CA VAL A 82 -20.09 -10.28 4.67
C VAL A 82 -19.49 -8.90 4.95
N ALA A 83 -18.17 -8.76 4.80
CA ALA A 83 -17.44 -7.55 5.13
C ALA A 83 -17.99 -6.33 4.37
N MET A 84 -18.32 -6.46 3.08
CA MET A 84 -18.82 -5.38 2.24
C MET A 84 -20.29 -5.01 2.48
N ARG A 85 -21.06 -5.86 3.17
CA ARG A 85 -22.45 -5.58 3.55
C ARG A 85 -22.61 -4.95 4.93
N ILE A 86 -21.54 -4.89 5.72
CA ILE A 86 -21.52 -4.13 6.98
C ILE A 86 -21.77 -2.65 6.66
N ASN A 87 -22.60 -2.00 7.46
CA ASN A 87 -22.89 -0.58 7.31
C ASN A 87 -21.58 0.23 7.32
N PRO A 88 -21.26 0.99 6.26
CA PRO A 88 -19.98 1.70 6.19
C PRO A 88 -19.81 2.74 7.30
N LYS A 89 -20.92 3.24 7.89
CA LYS A 89 -20.87 4.09 9.09
C LYS A 89 -20.16 3.40 10.26
N ASP A 90 -20.27 2.08 10.35
CA ASP A 90 -19.62 1.31 11.43
C ASP A 90 -18.13 1.09 11.20
N LYS A 91 -17.68 1.22 9.94
CA LYS A 91 -16.26 1.17 9.58
C LYS A 91 -15.57 2.53 9.64
N MET A 92 -16.34 3.62 9.67
CA MET A 92 -15.77 4.97 9.71
C MET A 92 -14.98 5.21 11.00
N ILE A 93 -13.87 5.91 10.81
CA ILE A 93 -12.98 6.37 11.85
C ILE A 93 -13.50 7.69 12.42
N ASN A 94 -13.48 7.84 13.74
CA ASN A 94 -13.91 9.05 14.45
C ASN A 94 -13.21 9.12 15.82
N GLY A 95 -13.60 10.07 16.68
CA GLY A 95 -12.99 10.24 18.01
C GLY A 95 -13.14 9.03 18.96
N GLU A 96 -14.02 8.08 18.66
CA GLU A 96 -14.25 6.87 19.47
C GLU A 96 -13.73 5.59 18.78
N ARG A 97 -13.48 5.62 17.46
CA ARG A 97 -13.18 4.44 16.63
C ARG A 97 -11.95 4.70 15.79
N MET A 98 -10.92 3.85 15.94
CA MET A 98 -9.73 3.87 15.09
C MET A 98 -9.90 3.05 13.80
N GLU A 99 -8.89 3.05 12.94
CA GLU A 99 -8.91 2.30 11.69
C GLU A 99 -9.15 0.80 11.93
N LYS A 100 -9.99 0.17 11.09
CA LYS A 100 -10.39 -1.24 11.22
C LYS A 100 -11.08 -1.60 12.55
N TRP A 101 -11.70 -0.64 13.22
CA TRP A 101 -12.37 -0.84 14.52
C TRP A 101 -13.25 -2.09 14.59
N VAL A 102 -14.06 -2.35 13.55
CA VAL A 102 -14.97 -3.52 13.51
C VAL A 102 -14.21 -4.84 13.61
N VAL A 103 -13.09 -4.97 12.90
CA VAL A 103 -12.25 -6.19 12.96
C VAL A 103 -11.51 -6.27 14.27
N ARG A 104 -10.98 -5.14 14.78
CA ARG A 104 -10.31 -5.10 16.09
C ARG A 104 -11.27 -5.58 17.19
N LYS A 105 -12.50 -5.06 17.20
CA LYS A 105 -13.54 -5.49 18.14
C LYS A 105 -13.94 -6.95 18.01
N ALA A 106 -14.04 -7.49 16.80
CA ALA A 106 -14.38 -8.89 16.59
C ALA A 106 -13.33 -9.87 17.14
N PHE A 107 -12.07 -9.44 17.30
CA PHE A 107 -10.94 -10.29 17.66
C PHE A 107 -10.15 -9.77 18.88
N GLU A 108 -10.69 -8.82 19.65
CA GLU A 108 -9.95 -8.15 20.74
C GLU A 108 -9.53 -9.13 21.85
N ASP A 109 -10.34 -10.16 22.11
CA ASP A 109 -10.05 -11.19 23.11
C ASP A 109 -9.04 -12.25 22.65
N MET A 110 -8.62 -12.23 21.38
CA MET A 110 -7.71 -13.23 20.79
C MET A 110 -6.24 -12.78 20.74
N LEU A 111 -5.97 -11.49 21.00
CA LEU A 111 -4.65 -10.88 20.90
C LEU A 111 -4.38 -10.03 22.15
N PRO A 112 -3.10 -9.78 22.50
CA PRO A 112 -2.79 -8.78 23.51
C PRO A 112 -3.40 -7.42 23.14
N GLU A 113 -3.92 -6.69 24.13
CA GLU A 113 -4.56 -5.38 23.93
C GLU A 113 -3.65 -4.41 23.16
N SER A 114 -2.34 -4.42 23.49
CA SER A 114 -1.30 -3.62 22.82
C SER A 114 -1.11 -3.95 21.35
N VAL A 115 -1.58 -5.11 20.86
CA VAL A 115 -1.59 -5.49 19.44
C VAL A 115 -2.95 -5.18 18.83
N ALA A 116 -4.04 -5.56 19.50
CA ALA A 116 -5.41 -5.37 19.03
C ALA A 116 -5.74 -3.90 18.78
N TRP A 117 -5.18 -2.99 19.59
CA TRP A 117 -5.40 -1.54 19.53
C TRP A 117 -4.19 -0.73 19.08
N ARG A 118 -3.16 -1.40 18.51
CA ARG A 118 -2.01 -0.72 17.93
C ARG A 118 -2.39 0.08 16.70
N GLN A 119 -2.00 1.35 16.64
CA GLN A 119 -2.19 2.18 15.46
C GLN A 119 -1.46 1.61 14.23
N LYS A 120 -2.06 1.76 13.05
CA LYS A 120 -1.46 1.37 11.78
C LYS A 120 -0.13 2.08 11.57
N GLU A 121 0.91 1.31 11.31
CA GLU A 121 2.17 1.78 10.75
C GLU A 121 2.29 1.29 9.30
N GLN A 122 2.86 2.09 8.41
CA GLN A 122 3.12 1.66 7.04
C GLN A 122 4.30 0.69 6.99
N PHE A 123 4.26 -0.25 6.04
CA PHE A 123 5.30 -1.29 5.92
C PHE A 123 6.68 -0.69 5.73
N SER A 124 6.79 0.41 4.97
CA SER A 124 8.06 1.05 4.65
C SER A 124 8.77 1.62 5.88
N ASP A 125 8.01 1.99 6.92
CA ASP A 125 8.55 2.50 8.18
C ASP A 125 8.78 1.35 9.16
N GLY A 126 7.85 0.38 9.19
CA GLY A 126 7.93 -0.80 10.05
C GLY A 126 9.06 -1.79 9.69
N VAL A 127 9.59 -1.75 8.46
CA VAL A 127 10.77 -2.56 8.06
C VAL A 127 12.11 -1.91 8.45
N GLY A 128 12.09 -0.65 8.89
CA GLY A 128 13.26 0.12 9.28
C GLY A 128 13.44 1.37 8.43
N TYR A 129 13.50 2.53 9.10
CA TYR A 129 13.61 3.86 8.49
C TYR A 129 14.75 3.99 7.49
N SER A 130 15.90 3.37 7.76
CA SER A 130 17.09 3.46 6.91
C SER A 130 16.91 2.82 5.53
N TRP A 131 15.94 1.92 5.35
CA TRP A 131 15.77 1.19 4.09
C TRP A 131 15.42 2.13 2.92
N ILE A 132 14.40 2.98 3.11
CA ILE A 132 13.99 3.95 2.09
C ILE A 132 15.09 4.99 1.85
N ASP A 133 15.73 5.46 2.92
CA ASP A 133 16.74 6.49 2.83
C ASP A 133 17.98 6.00 2.04
N THR A 134 18.45 4.79 2.33
CA THR A 134 19.52 4.16 1.53
C THR A 134 19.11 3.97 0.08
N LEU A 135 17.85 3.63 -0.19
CA LEU A 135 17.37 3.47 -1.56
C LEU A 135 17.42 4.79 -2.33
N LYS A 136 17.00 5.89 -1.71
CA LYS A 136 17.12 7.24 -2.30
C LYS A 136 18.57 7.60 -2.57
N GLU A 137 19.47 7.35 -1.62
CA GLU A 137 20.90 7.60 -1.80
C GLU A 137 21.53 6.81 -2.96
N VAL A 138 21.12 5.56 -3.15
CA VAL A 138 21.58 4.73 -4.28
C VAL A 138 21.05 5.31 -5.59
N VAL A 139 19.75 5.56 -5.66
CA VAL A 139 19.09 6.11 -6.85
C VAL A 139 19.68 7.47 -7.25
N ASP A 140 19.98 8.35 -6.29
CA ASP A 140 20.56 9.66 -6.54
C ASP A 140 21.96 9.60 -7.16
N LYS A 141 22.70 8.50 -6.93
CA LYS A 141 24.00 8.24 -7.56
C LYS A 141 23.86 7.64 -8.96
N GLU A 142 22.85 6.82 -9.17
CA GLU A 142 22.63 6.08 -10.44
C GLU A 142 21.88 6.88 -11.50
N VAL A 143 21.06 7.87 -11.09
CA VAL A 143 20.24 8.68 -12.00
C VAL A 143 20.56 10.16 -11.86
N SER A 144 21.08 10.76 -12.93
CA SER A 144 21.37 12.19 -12.98
C SER A 144 20.12 13.04 -13.22
N ASP A 145 20.18 14.32 -12.83
CA ASP A 145 19.09 15.28 -13.09
C ASP A 145 18.86 15.49 -14.59
N GLU A 146 19.91 15.37 -15.41
CA GLU A 146 19.82 15.43 -16.87
C GLU A 146 19.05 14.24 -17.44
N GLN A 147 19.29 13.02 -16.92
CA GLN A 147 18.54 11.83 -17.31
C GLN A 147 17.06 11.99 -16.98
N LEU A 148 16.73 12.48 -15.77
CA LEU A 148 15.34 12.71 -15.38
C LEU A 148 14.67 13.80 -16.23
N THR A 149 15.37 14.90 -16.51
CA THR A 149 14.88 15.99 -17.37
C THR A 149 14.55 15.49 -18.78
N ASN A 150 15.34 14.55 -19.29
CA ASN A 150 15.16 13.95 -20.61
C ASN A 150 14.33 12.65 -20.59
N ALA A 151 13.73 12.26 -19.46
CA ALA A 151 13.06 10.98 -19.29
C ALA A 151 11.97 10.73 -20.34
N LYS A 152 11.23 11.76 -20.78
CA LYS A 152 10.17 11.65 -21.79
C LYS A 152 10.66 11.14 -23.15
N PHE A 153 11.92 11.38 -23.49
CA PHE A 153 12.49 10.93 -24.77
C PHE A 153 12.90 9.45 -24.73
N ARG A 154 13.28 8.97 -23.54
CA ARG A 154 13.61 7.55 -23.31
C ARG A 154 12.37 6.72 -23.02
N PHE A 155 11.50 7.22 -22.15
CA PHE A 155 10.28 6.58 -21.67
C PHE A 155 9.05 7.42 -22.08
N PRO A 156 8.62 7.37 -23.35
CA PRO A 156 7.47 8.15 -23.83
C PRO A 156 6.15 7.67 -23.24
N ILE A 157 6.05 6.39 -22.88
CA ILE A 157 4.87 5.81 -22.21
C ILE A 157 5.13 5.82 -20.71
N GLN A 158 4.22 6.44 -19.94
CA GLN A 158 4.29 6.52 -18.49
C GLN A 158 5.65 7.01 -17.99
N THR A 159 6.00 8.23 -18.40
CA THR A 159 7.30 8.83 -18.10
C THR A 159 7.51 8.92 -16.58
N PRO A 160 8.65 8.45 -16.05
CA PRO A 160 8.97 8.57 -14.64
C PRO A 160 9.15 10.05 -14.25
N THR A 161 8.63 10.39 -13.08
CA THR A 161 8.61 11.76 -12.53
C THR A 161 9.62 11.97 -11.41
N THR A 162 10.19 10.87 -10.89
CA THR A 162 11.25 10.88 -9.88
C THR A 162 12.44 10.04 -10.36
N LYS A 163 13.62 10.26 -9.77
CA LYS A 163 14.79 9.42 -10.03
C LYS A 163 14.55 7.96 -9.66
N GLU A 164 13.79 7.72 -8.60
CA GLU A 164 13.46 6.37 -8.13
C GLU A 164 12.58 5.64 -9.15
N GLU A 165 11.53 6.30 -9.65
CA GLU A 165 10.72 5.77 -10.75
C GLU A 165 11.57 5.53 -12.00
N PHE A 166 12.50 6.44 -12.33
CA PHE A 166 13.38 6.28 -13.49
C PHE A 166 14.29 5.06 -13.36
N TYR A 167 14.86 4.86 -12.17
CA TYR A 167 15.72 3.72 -11.88
C TYR A 167 14.96 2.40 -12.01
N TYR A 168 13.78 2.29 -11.37
CA TYR A 168 12.93 1.09 -11.50
C TYR A 168 12.43 0.87 -12.93
N ARG A 169 12.04 1.94 -13.62
CA ARG A 169 11.58 1.85 -15.02
C ARG A 169 12.70 1.38 -15.95
N SER A 170 13.94 1.80 -15.70
CA SER A 170 15.11 1.31 -16.45
C SER A 170 15.31 -0.20 -16.28
N ILE A 171 15.16 -0.71 -15.06
CA ILE A 171 15.25 -2.16 -14.78
C ILE A 171 14.07 -2.90 -15.43
N PHE A 172 12.86 -2.36 -15.31
CA PHE A 172 11.66 -2.95 -15.90
C PHE A 172 11.78 -3.09 -17.42
N GLU A 173 12.16 -2.02 -18.12
CA GLU A 173 12.34 -2.02 -19.58
C GLU A 173 13.43 -3.00 -20.03
N ALA A 174 14.52 -3.14 -19.26
CA ALA A 174 15.58 -4.10 -19.57
C ALA A 174 15.09 -5.56 -19.57
N HIS A 175 14.08 -5.88 -18.76
CA HIS A 175 13.46 -7.21 -18.72
C HIS A 175 12.22 -7.33 -19.62
N PHE A 176 11.47 -6.23 -19.81
CA PHE A 176 10.20 -6.18 -20.52
C PHE A 176 10.19 -4.98 -21.49
N PRO A 177 10.88 -5.09 -22.64
CA PRO A 177 11.17 -3.94 -23.51
C PRO A 177 10.00 -3.47 -24.39
N SER A 178 8.78 -3.98 -24.18
CA SER A 178 7.64 -3.67 -25.04
C SER A 178 6.72 -2.59 -24.45
N ASP A 179 6.15 -1.77 -25.33
CA ASP A 179 5.13 -0.77 -24.98
C ASP A 179 3.93 -1.39 -24.25
N ALA A 180 3.52 -2.58 -24.67
CA ALA A 180 2.44 -3.33 -24.02
C ALA A 180 2.78 -3.70 -22.57
N ALA A 181 4.04 -4.06 -22.28
CA ALA A 181 4.47 -4.33 -20.92
C ALA A 181 4.48 -3.05 -20.08
N ALA A 182 4.98 -1.93 -20.62
CA ALA A 182 4.93 -0.64 -19.93
C ALA A 182 3.48 -0.25 -19.59
N MET A 183 2.56 -0.36 -20.55
CA MET A 183 1.14 -0.05 -20.34
C MET A 183 0.44 -0.95 -19.31
N SER A 184 1.02 -2.11 -18.95
CA SER A 184 0.46 -3.00 -17.94
C SER A 184 0.68 -2.51 -16.50
N VAL A 185 1.58 -1.55 -16.29
CA VAL A 185 1.84 -0.94 -14.98
C VAL A 185 0.95 0.30 -14.84
N PRO A 186 0.04 0.41 -13.86
CA PRO A 186 -0.77 1.62 -13.73
C PRO A 186 0.08 2.80 -13.25
N GLN A 187 -0.07 3.97 -13.89
CA GLN A 187 0.48 5.24 -13.41
C GLN A 187 -0.68 6.16 -13.02
N GLU A 188 -0.90 6.32 -11.72
CA GLU A 188 -1.95 7.17 -11.16
C GLU A 188 -1.37 8.00 -10.02
N ALA A 189 -1.88 9.22 -9.83
CA ALA A 189 -1.55 10.03 -8.66
C ALA A 189 -2.06 9.33 -7.40
N SER A 190 -1.18 9.13 -6.43
CA SER A 190 -1.47 8.46 -5.16
C SER A 190 -0.60 9.03 -4.04
N VAL A 191 -1.15 9.10 -2.83
CA VAL A 191 -0.40 9.40 -1.61
C VAL A 191 -0.76 8.32 -0.59
N ALA A 192 0.24 7.65 -0.01
CA ALA A 192 0.01 6.64 1.02
C ALA A 192 -1.05 5.58 0.63
N CYS A 193 -0.99 5.08 -0.61
CA CYS A 193 -1.91 4.08 -1.19
C CYS A 193 -3.35 4.58 -1.49
N SER A 194 -3.60 5.88 -1.43
CA SER A 194 -4.90 6.49 -1.76
C SER A 194 -5.20 6.47 -3.25
N THR A 195 -6.48 6.46 -3.61
CA THR A 195 -6.88 6.76 -4.99
C THR A 195 -6.88 8.27 -5.25
N LYS A 196 -6.86 8.66 -6.52
CA LYS A 196 -7.01 10.07 -6.93
C LYS A 196 -8.24 10.75 -6.31
N ILE A 197 -9.34 10.03 -6.13
CA ILE A 197 -10.58 10.56 -5.53
C ILE A 197 -10.35 10.87 -4.04
N ALA A 198 -9.68 9.97 -3.31
CA ALA A 198 -9.38 10.17 -1.90
C ALA A 198 -8.40 11.34 -1.65
N LEU A 199 -7.58 11.73 -2.64
CA LEU A 199 -6.75 12.94 -2.56
C LEU A 199 -7.59 14.23 -2.51
N GLU A 200 -8.85 14.19 -2.96
CA GLU A 200 -9.73 15.35 -2.95
C GLU A 200 -10.39 15.58 -1.57
N TRP A 201 -10.31 14.59 -0.67
CA TRP A 201 -10.94 14.65 0.65
C TRP A 201 -10.25 15.61 1.64
N ASP A 202 -8.97 15.90 1.44
CA ASP A 202 -8.23 16.84 2.28
C ASP A 202 -7.28 17.67 1.42
N GLU A 203 -7.32 19.00 1.54
CA GLU A 203 -6.42 19.88 0.80
C GLU A 203 -4.94 19.63 1.13
N ALA A 204 -4.63 19.15 2.34
CA ALA A 204 -3.27 18.76 2.71
C ALA A 204 -2.74 17.59 1.85
N PHE A 205 -3.61 16.74 1.29
CA PHE A 205 -3.19 15.66 0.38
C PHE A 205 -2.91 16.15 -1.04
N LYS A 206 -3.48 17.28 -1.46
CA LYS A 206 -3.29 17.80 -2.82
C LYS A 206 -1.87 18.30 -3.10
N ASN A 207 -1.11 18.62 -2.05
CA ASN A 207 0.22 19.24 -2.15
C ASN A 207 1.37 18.39 -1.57
N MET A 208 1.11 17.14 -1.17
CA MET A 208 2.12 16.26 -0.57
C MET A 208 2.37 15.05 -1.45
N ASN A 209 3.62 14.87 -1.88
CA ASN A 209 4.08 13.65 -2.56
C ASN A 209 4.90 12.81 -1.55
N ASP A 210 4.23 12.36 -0.48
CA ASP A 210 4.86 11.54 0.57
C ASP A 210 4.37 10.09 0.50
N PRO A 211 5.17 9.16 -0.06
CA PRO A 211 4.81 7.75 -0.14
C PRO A 211 4.81 7.05 1.23
N SER A 212 5.42 7.63 2.26
CA SER A 212 5.50 7.03 3.61
C SER A 212 4.25 7.27 4.48
N GLY A 213 3.36 8.17 4.05
CA GLY A 213 2.19 8.63 4.82
C GLY A 213 2.51 9.28 6.16
N ARG A 214 3.78 9.58 6.45
CA ARG A 214 4.21 10.41 7.58
C ARG A 214 3.62 11.82 7.48
N ALA A 215 3.25 12.24 6.27
CA ALA A 215 2.43 13.40 5.95
C ALA A 215 1.11 13.52 6.72
N VAL A 216 0.51 12.41 7.17
CA VAL A 216 -0.68 12.43 8.03
C VAL A 216 -0.28 12.70 9.49
N ALA A 217 0.59 13.70 9.70
CA ALA A 217 1.25 14.02 10.98
C ALA A 217 0.31 14.41 12.12
N LYS A 218 -0.98 14.63 11.83
CA LYS A 218 -2.03 14.94 12.83
C LYS A 218 -2.84 13.71 13.28
N VAL A 219 -2.56 12.52 12.73
CA VAL A 219 -3.29 11.28 13.06
C VAL A 219 -2.45 10.34 13.92
N HIS A 220 -1.12 10.36 13.80
CA HIS A 220 -0.24 9.57 14.66
C HIS A 220 -0.02 10.26 16.01
N GLU A 221 -0.51 9.67 17.09
CA GLU A 221 -0.21 10.12 18.47
C GLU A 221 1.15 9.59 18.93
N ASP A 222 1.54 8.38 18.49
CA ASP A 222 2.78 7.69 18.86
C ASP A 222 3.75 7.54 17.67
N ALA A 223 3.94 8.59 16.86
CA ALA A 223 5.05 8.57 15.91
C ALA A 223 6.37 8.48 16.70
N TYR A 224 7.18 7.44 16.47
CA TYR A 224 8.52 7.36 17.05
C TYR A 224 9.24 8.70 16.86
N VAL A 225 9.72 9.27 17.97
CA VAL A 225 10.50 10.50 17.96
C VAL A 225 11.69 10.26 17.02
N LYS A 226 11.80 11.11 16.00
CA LYS A 226 12.90 11.10 15.01
C LYS A 226 14.27 11.09 15.67
#